data_AF-A0A9X8GWK7-F1
#
_entry.id   AF-A0A9X8GWK7-F1
#
_cell.length_a   1.000
_cell.length_b   1.000
_cell.length_c   1.000
_cell.angle_alpha   90.00
_cell.angle_beta   90.00
_cell.angle_gamma   90.00
#
_symmetry.space_group_name_H-M   'P 1'
#
loop_
_entity.id
_entity.type
_entity.pdbx_description
1 polymer ?
#
loop_
_entity_poly.entity_id
_entity_poly.type
_entity_poly.pdbx_seq_one_letter_code
_entity_poly.pdbx_strand_id
1 'polypeptide(L)'
;MLLLVFLLSLGLGKAVEVYANSVQRAREEELVHVGNLYREAIKDYYLSAPNGQHRYPDRLEDLLKDSRHLVTRRYLRQLYLDPMTTRAFTVLLAPQGGIWGVASSSKERPIRTSMPTEALVAGQQINAYADWIFAYTGDP
;
A
#
# COMPACT_ATOMS: atom_id res chain seq x y z
N MET A 1 -47.92 -14.97 -12.37
CA MET A 1 -47.39 -13.59 -12.43
C MET A 1 -46.49 -13.25 -11.25
N LEU A 2 -46.89 -13.48 -9.99
CA LEU A 2 -46.02 -13.25 -8.80
C LEU A 2 -44.73 -14.09 -8.80
N LEU A 3 -44.77 -15.33 -9.27
CA LEU A 3 -43.60 -16.22 -9.36
C LEU A 3 -42.54 -15.71 -10.36
N LEU A 4 -42.97 -15.05 -11.45
CA LEU A 4 -42.06 -14.45 -12.42
C LEU A 4 -41.36 -13.22 -11.84
N VAL A 5 -42.12 -12.40 -11.11
CA VAL A 5 -41.59 -11.21 -10.40
C VAL A 5 -40.61 -11.62 -9.30
N PHE A 6 -40.88 -12.71 -8.57
CA PHE A 6 -40.00 -13.27 -7.55
C PHE A 6 -38.68 -13.83 -8.13
N LEU A 7 -38.73 -14.49 -9.29
CA LEU A 7 -37.53 -14.98 -9.97
C LEU A 7 -36.69 -13.83 -10.56
N LEU A 8 -37.34 -12.79 -11.08
CA LEU A 8 -36.67 -11.57 -11.56
C LEU A 8 -36.01 -10.79 -10.41
N SER A 9 -36.66 -10.69 -9.24
CA SER A 9 -36.09 -10.00 -8.08
C SER A 9 -34.91 -10.77 -7.45
N LEU A 10 -34.92 -12.10 -7.46
CA LEU A 10 -33.77 -12.92 -7.05
C LEU A 10 -32.58 -12.81 -8.02
N GLY A 11 -32.83 -12.68 -9.32
CA GLY A 11 -31.78 -12.52 -10.34
C GLY A 11 -31.01 -11.19 -10.23
N LEU A 12 -31.70 -10.11 -9.86
CA LEU A 12 -31.09 -8.79 -9.69
C LEU A 12 -30.21 -8.69 -8.43
N GLY A 13 -30.55 -9.39 -7.35
CA GLY A 13 -29.79 -9.36 -6.09
C GLY A 13 -28.38 -9.95 -6.20
N LYS A 14 -28.19 -10.99 -7.03
CA LYS A 14 -26.89 -11.67 -7.20
C LYS A 14 -25.90 -10.90 -8.08
N ALA A 15 -26.38 -10.09 -9.02
CA ALA A 15 -25.51 -9.29 -9.89
C ALA A 15 -24.80 -8.15 -9.12
N VAL A 16 -25.41 -7.62 -8.06
CA VAL A 16 -24.86 -6.51 -7.26
C VAL A 16 -23.70 -6.96 -6.37
N GLU A 17 -23.81 -8.13 -5.74
CA GLU A 17 -22.75 -8.68 -4.87
C GLU A 17 -21.47 -9.03 -5.65
N VAL A 18 -21.60 -9.54 -6.87
CA VAL A 18 -20.45 -9.87 -7.74
C VAL A 18 -19.66 -8.62 -8.13
N TYR A 19 -20.36 -7.51 -8.38
CA TYR A 19 -19.72 -6.25 -8.76
C TYR A 19 -18.94 -5.62 -7.59
N ALA A 20 -19.52 -5.55 -6.39
CA ALA A 20 -18.84 -4.97 -5.21
C ALA A 20 -17.54 -5.70 -4.86
N ASN A 21 -17.55 -7.04 -4.91
CA ASN A 21 -16.37 -7.86 -4.66
C ASN A 21 -15.28 -7.67 -5.72
N SER A 22 -15.66 -7.44 -6.97
CA SER A 22 -14.69 -7.18 -8.06
C SER A 22 -13.95 -5.86 -7.87
N VAL A 23 -14.64 -4.80 -7.41
CA VAL A 23 -14.05 -3.49 -7.17
C VAL A 23 -13.08 -3.52 -5.98
N GLN A 24 -13.48 -4.17 -4.87
CA GLN A 24 -12.61 -4.29 -3.70
C GLN A 24 -11.36 -5.12 -4.03
N ARG A 25 -11.47 -6.19 -4.83
CA ARG A 25 -10.30 -6.96 -5.29
C ARG A 25 -9.36 -6.12 -6.15
N ALA A 26 -9.89 -5.30 -7.07
CA ALA A 26 -9.06 -4.39 -7.87
C ALA A 26 -8.31 -3.38 -7.00
N ARG A 27 -8.98 -2.77 -6.01
CA ARG A 27 -8.33 -1.86 -5.05
C ARG A 27 -7.27 -2.56 -4.22
N GLU A 28 -7.49 -3.83 -3.86
CA GLU A 28 -6.54 -4.63 -3.09
C GLU A 28 -5.28 -4.93 -3.89
N GLU A 29 -5.42 -5.32 -5.16
CA GLU A 29 -4.28 -5.50 -6.06
C GLU A 29 -3.52 -4.18 -6.26
N GLU A 30 -4.23 -3.07 -6.42
CA GLU A 30 -3.63 -1.74 -6.51
C GLU A 30 -2.93 -1.33 -5.21
N LEU A 31 -3.48 -1.66 -4.05
CA LEU A 31 -2.88 -1.40 -2.74
C LEU A 31 -1.53 -2.13 -2.62
N VAL A 32 -1.47 -3.41 -3.01
CA VAL A 32 -0.21 -4.16 -3.02
C VAL A 32 0.78 -3.54 -4.00
N HIS A 33 0.33 -3.19 -5.20
CA HIS A 33 1.18 -2.59 -6.21
C HIS A 33 1.78 -1.27 -5.76
N VAL A 34 0.94 -0.33 -5.28
CA VAL A 34 1.38 0.99 -4.81
C VAL A 34 2.21 0.88 -3.54
N GLY A 35 1.83 0.02 -2.60
CA GLY A 35 2.63 -0.25 -1.39
C GLY A 35 4.03 -0.75 -1.75
N ASN A 36 4.12 -1.66 -2.71
CA ASN A 36 5.38 -2.16 -3.25
C ASN A 36 6.24 -1.05 -3.88
N LEU A 37 5.63 -0.14 -4.64
CA LEU A 37 6.35 1.03 -5.19
C LEU A 37 6.98 1.90 -4.11
N TYR A 38 6.27 2.14 -3.00
CA TYR A 38 6.84 2.88 -1.86
C TYR A 38 7.98 2.12 -1.20
N ARG A 39 7.82 0.81 -0.95
CA ARG A 39 8.88 -0.01 -0.36
C ARG A 39 10.15 0.05 -1.19
N GLU A 40 10.04 -0.14 -2.50
CA GLU A 40 11.17 -0.14 -3.42
C GLU A 40 11.81 1.24 -3.53
N ALA A 41 11.00 2.30 -3.58
CA ALA A 41 11.51 3.67 -3.58
C ALA A 41 12.30 3.99 -2.30
N ILE A 42 11.81 3.55 -1.14
CA ILE A 42 12.50 3.73 0.14
C ILE A 42 13.80 2.92 0.18
N LYS A 43 13.78 1.69 -0.30
CA LYS A 43 14.98 0.85 -0.45
C LYS A 43 16.03 1.54 -1.31
N ASP A 44 15.65 2.00 -2.50
CA ASP A 44 16.56 2.68 -3.42
C ASP A 44 17.09 3.99 -2.83
N TYR A 45 16.24 4.77 -2.14
CA TYR A 45 16.66 5.97 -1.41
C TYR A 45 17.67 5.66 -0.29
N TYR A 46 17.46 4.56 0.43
CA TYR A 46 18.35 4.13 1.51
C TYR A 46 19.71 3.67 0.96
N LEU A 47 19.71 2.87 -0.10
CA LEU A 47 20.92 2.31 -0.71
C LEU A 47 21.73 3.32 -1.52
N SER A 48 21.11 4.37 -2.05
CA SER A 48 21.75 5.40 -2.86
C SER A 48 22.56 6.44 -2.08
N ALA A 49 22.76 6.25 -0.77
CA ALA A 49 23.41 7.21 0.12
C ALA A 49 24.75 7.76 -0.43
N PRO A 50 24.89 9.08 -0.68
CA PRO A 50 26.03 9.67 -1.38
C PRO A 50 27.38 9.50 -0.66
N ASN A 51 27.36 9.37 0.68
CA ASN A 51 28.56 9.24 1.51
C ASN A 51 28.63 7.87 2.23
N GLY A 52 27.89 6.86 1.75
CA GLY A 52 27.77 5.55 2.42
C GLY A 52 27.01 5.57 3.75
N GLN A 53 26.51 6.73 4.18
CA GLN A 53 25.65 6.86 5.36
C GLN A 53 24.20 6.60 4.98
N HIS A 54 23.79 5.34 5.12
CA HIS A 54 22.41 4.96 4.85
C HIS A 54 21.45 5.66 5.81
N ARG A 55 20.48 6.37 5.24
CA ARG A 55 19.44 7.08 5.98
C ARG A 55 18.14 7.00 5.20
N TYR A 56 17.06 6.76 5.92
CA TYR A 56 15.69 6.85 5.41
C TYR A 56 15.33 8.30 5.03
N PRO A 57 14.35 8.49 4.13
CA PRO A 57 13.83 9.83 3.84
C PRO A 57 13.17 10.45 5.07
N ASP A 58 13.31 11.76 5.27
CA ASP A 58 12.64 12.44 6.39
C ASP A 58 11.17 12.69 6.07
N ARG A 59 10.85 12.79 4.77
CA ARG A 59 9.50 13.00 4.24
C ARG A 59 9.32 12.24 2.92
N LEU A 60 8.09 11.86 2.58
CA LEU A 60 7.84 11.09 1.35
C LEU A 60 8.21 11.87 0.07
N GLU A 61 8.20 13.21 0.12
CA GLU A 61 8.59 14.06 -0.99
C GLU A 61 10.07 13.89 -1.37
N ASP A 62 10.92 13.44 -0.44
CA ASP A 62 12.33 13.15 -0.73
C ASP A 62 12.47 11.99 -1.72
N LEU A 63 11.46 11.11 -1.80
CA LEU A 63 11.39 10.05 -2.82
C LEU A 63 11.14 10.61 -4.22
N LEU A 64 10.49 11.77 -4.34
CA LEU A 64 10.25 12.43 -5.63
C LEU A 64 11.45 13.24 -6.09
N LYS A 65 12.24 13.75 -5.16
CA LYS A 65 13.41 14.58 -5.43
C LYS A 65 14.40 14.48 -4.27
N ASP A 66 15.45 13.71 -4.48
CA ASP A 66 16.55 13.60 -3.52
C ASP A 66 17.46 14.84 -3.59
N SER A 67 17.46 15.63 -2.53
CA SER A 67 18.28 16.84 -2.41
C SER A 67 19.72 16.56 -1.96
N ARG A 68 20.04 15.32 -1.56
CA ARG A 68 21.38 14.93 -1.10
C ARG A 68 22.36 14.74 -2.27
N HIS A 69 21.85 14.64 -3.49
CA HIS A 69 22.65 14.47 -4.70
C HIS A 69 22.73 15.76 -5.52
N LEU A 70 23.88 15.99 -6.15
CA LEU A 70 24.09 17.10 -7.10
C LEU A 70 23.18 17.00 -8.33
N VAL A 71 22.92 15.77 -8.78
CA VAL A 71 21.95 15.46 -9.85
C VAL A 71 20.65 15.01 -9.19
N THR A 72 19.53 15.60 -9.61
CA THR A 72 18.21 15.20 -9.09
C THR A 72 17.95 13.73 -9.35
N ARG A 73 17.82 12.94 -8.28
CA ARG A 73 17.37 11.55 -8.34
C ARG A 73 15.92 11.46 -7.88
N ARG A 74 15.17 10.57 -8.53
CA ARG A 74 13.76 10.30 -8.25
C ARG A 74 13.59 8.80 -8.08
N TYR A 75 13.05 8.39 -6.95
CA TYR A 75 12.75 6.99 -6.64
C TYR A 75 11.26 6.68 -6.83
N LEU A 76 10.42 7.72 -6.80
CA LEU A 76 8.99 7.63 -7.04
C LEU A 76 8.55 8.72 -8.04
N ARG A 77 7.54 8.41 -8.87
CA ARG A 77 7.02 9.35 -9.89
C ARG A 77 6.12 10.43 -9.29
N GLN A 78 5.31 10.05 -8.32
CA GLN A 78 4.37 10.90 -7.59
C GLN A 78 4.01 10.25 -6.26
N LEU A 79 3.46 11.00 -5.32
CA LEU A 79 2.88 10.43 -4.10
C LEU A 79 1.52 9.82 -4.45
N TYR A 80 1.46 8.49 -4.46
CA TYR A 80 0.22 7.75 -4.68
C TYR A 80 -0.64 7.76 -3.42
N LEU A 81 -1.95 7.86 -3.63
CA LEU A 81 -2.95 7.71 -2.57
C LEU A 81 -3.19 6.23 -2.28
N ASP A 82 -3.64 5.96 -1.06
CA ASP A 82 -4.13 4.66 -0.61
C ASP A 82 -5.41 4.31 -1.39
N PRO A 83 -5.43 3.24 -2.21
CA PRO A 83 -6.60 2.86 -3.02
C PRO A 83 -7.83 2.48 -2.19
N MET A 84 -7.64 2.10 -0.92
CA MET A 84 -8.75 1.75 -0.01
C MET A 84 -9.43 3.00 0.55
N THR A 85 -8.65 4.00 0.94
CA THR A 85 -9.17 5.19 1.65
C THR A 85 -9.22 6.46 0.82
N THR A 86 -8.61 6.45 -0.38
CA THR A 86 -8.36 7.61 -1.24
C THR A 86 -7.65 8.78 -0.53
N ARG A 87 -6.88 8.45 0.52
CA ARG A 87 -6.09 9.40 1.32
C ARG A 87 -4.60 9.08 1.19
N ALA A 88 -3.75 9.93 1.75
CA ALA A 88 -2.34 9.60 1.87
C ALA A 88 -2.15 8.35 2.76
N PHE A 89 -1.12 7.56 2.46
CA PHE A 89 -0.72 6.46 3.33
C PHE A 89 -0.26 6.95 4.70
N THR A 90 -0.42 6.10 5.71
CA THR A 90 0.18 6.32 7.02
C THR A 90 1.67 6.03 6.93
N VAL A 91 2.50 7.00 7.33
CA VAL A 91 3.96 6.82 7.35
C VAL A 91 4.39 6.03 8.58
N LEU A 92 5.35 5.15 8.40
CA LEU A 92 5.97 4.39 9.48
C LEU A 92 7.37 4.96 9.74
N LEU A 93 7.67 5.26 10.99
CA LEU A 93 8.97 5.80 11.37
C LEU A 93 9.90 4.68 11.82
N ALA A 94 11.14 4.72 11.35
CA ALA A 94 12.18 3.81 11.79
C ALA A 94 12.68 4.19 13.20
N PRO A 95 13.16 3.23 14.03
CA PRO A 95 13.74 3.55 15.33
C PRO A 95 14.91 4.55 15.29
N GLN A 96 15.71 4.50 14.22
CA GLN A 96 16.82 5.43 13.94
C GLN A 96 16.38 6.78 13.36
N GLY A 97 15.08 6.97 13.11
CA GLY A 97 14.52 8.13 12.45
C GLY A 97 14.33 7.96 10.94
N GLY A 98 13.50 8.85 10.37
CA GLY A 98 13.07 8.79 8.97
C GLY A 98 11.97 7.76 8.71
N ILE A 99 11.46 7.76 7.49
CA ILE A 99 10.34 6.95 7.05
C ILE A 99 10.87 5.69 6.36
N TRP A 100 10.72 4.53 7.01
CA TRP A 100 11.13 3.23 6.45
C TRP A 100 10.02 2.50 5.70
N GLY A 101 8.79 2.99 5.76
CA GLY A 101 7.65 2.31 5.15
C GLY A 101 6.34 3.06 5.27
N VAL A 102 5.32 2.46 4.70
CA VAL A 102 3.95 2.98 4.67
C VAL A 102 2.93 1.87 4.95
N ALA A 103 1.76 2.25 5.47
CA ALA A 103 0.62 1.37 5.68
C ALA A 103 -0.69 2.07 5.33
N SER A 104 -1.69 1.29 4.89
CA SER A 104 -3.05 1.81 4.71
C SER A 104 -3.65 2.20 6.07
N SER A 105 -4.53 3.19 6.07
CA SER A 105 -5.33 3.52 7.28
C SER A 105 -6.66 2.76 7.33
N SER A 106 -6.95 1.92 6.33
CA SER A 106 -8.22 1.20 6.21
C SER A 106 -8.35 0.07 7.23
N LYS A 107 -9.51 0.04 7.89
CA LYS A 107 -9.93 -1.03 8.81
C LYS A 107 -10.75 -2.12 8.12
N GLU A 108 -10.90 -2.04 6.81
CA GLU A 108 -11.62 -3.05 6.03
C GLU A 108 -10.84 -4.36 5.99
N ARG A 109 -11.59 -5.47 5.95
CA ARG A 109 -11.02 -6.82 5.91
C ARG A 109 -10.50 -7.14 4.52
N PRO A 110 -9.26 -7.64 4.38
CA PRO A 110 -8.76 -8.14 3.12
C PRO A 110 -9.59 -9.29 2.56
N ILE A 111 -9.69 -9.36 1.24
CA ILE A 111 -10.29 -10.49 0.52
C ILE A 111 -9.29 -11.66 0.49
N ARG A 112 -8.00 -11.35 0.35
CA ARG A 112 -6.92 -12.32 0.42
C ARG A 112 -6.85 -13.02 1.79
N THR A 113 -6.78 -14.35 1.74
CA THR A 113 -6.53 -15.20 2.92
C THR A 113 -5.05 -15.23 3.32
N SER A 114 -4.15 -14.86 2.41
CA SER A 114 -2.70 -14.84 2.62
C SER A 114 -2.13 -13.45 2.36
N MET A 115 -1.06 -13.11 3.06
CA MET A 115 -0.41 -11.82 2.85
C MET A 115 0.20 -11.69 1.45
N PRO A 116 0.31 -10.45 0.93
CA PRO A 116 1.23 -10.13 -0.15
C PRO A 116 2.66 -10.49 0.27
N THR A 117 3.43 -11.09 -0.63
CA THR A 117 4.85 -11.41 -0.40
C THR A 117 5.67 -10.14 -0.16
N GLU A 118 5.19 -9.04 -0.69
CA GLU A 118 5.71 -7.68 -0.64
C GLU A 118 5.52 -6.98 0.72
N ALA A 119 4.60 -7.46 1.55
CA ALA A 119 4.21 -6.81 2.79
C ALA A 119 4.74 -7.57 4.02
N LEU A 120 5.05 -6.82 5.07
CA LEU A 120 5.35 -7.32 6.42
C LEU A 120 4.07 -7.27 7.26
N VAL A 121 3.94 -8.17 8.25
CA VAL A 121 2.78 -8.18 9.16
C VAL A 121 3.04 -7.26 10.33
N ALA A 122 2.09 -6.38 10.62
CA ALA A 122 1.95 -5.82 11.96
C ALA A 122 1.36 -6.88 12.92
N GLY A 123 2.20 -7.75 13.50
CA GLY A 123 1.75 -8.77 14.46
C GLY A 123 1.49 -10.16 13.88
N GLN A 124 0.56 -10.93 14.46
CA GLN A 124 0.34 -12.36 14.15
C GLN A 124 -0.90 -12.67 13.28
N GLN A 125 -1.84 -11.74 13.11
CA GLN A 125 -3.09 -11.97 12.39
C GLN A 125 -3.42 -10.84 11.43
N ILE A 126 -3.91 -11.21 10.24
CA ILE A 126 -4.35 -10.28 9.20
C ILE A 126 -5.85 -10.00 9.42
N ASN A 127 -6.16 -8.87 10.05
CA ASN A 127 -7.55 -8.49 10.35
C ASN A 127 -8.02 -7.32 9.49
N ALA A 128 -7.10 -6.47 9.04
CA ALA A 128 -7.39 -5.28 8.24
C ALA A 128 -6.26 -4.98 7.24
N TYR A 129 -6.57 -4.15 6.23
CA TYR A 129 -5.53 -3.59 5.34
C TYR A 129 -4.49 -2.74 6.08
N ALA A 130 -4.83 -2.18 7.24
CA ALA A 130 -3.87 -1.48 8.10
C ALA A 130 -2.76 -2.39 8.65
N ASP A 131 -2.95 -3.71 8.66
CA ASP A 131 -1.94 -4.66 9.13
C ASP A 131 -0.87 -4.94 8.05
N TRP A 132 -1.10 -4.48 6.81
CA TRP A 132 -0.18 -4.65 5.69
C TRP A 132 0.84 -3.53 5.69
N ILE A 133 2.06 -3.84 6.14
CA ILE A 133 3.17 -2.90 6.20
C ILE A 133 4.05 -3.06 4.98
N PHE A 134 4.21 -1.99 4.20
CA PHE A 134 5.17 -1.94 3.10
C PHE A 134 6.40 -1.16 3.55
N ALA A 135 7.38 -1.86 4.10
CA ALA A 135 8.58 -1.25 4.68
C ALA A 135 9.86 -1.96 4.22
N TYR A 136 10.95 -1.21 4.18
CA TYR A 136 12.30 -1.73 4.02
C TYR A 136 13.06 -1.51 5.32
N THR A 137 13.45 -2.60 6.01
CA THR A 137 14.05 -2.55 7.35
C THR A 137 15.56 -2.30 7.35
N GLY A 138 16.20 -2.28 6.17
CA GLY A 138 17.65 -2.11 6.03
C GLY A 138 18.42 -3.43 6.06
N ASP A 139 17.71 -4.57 6.10
CA ASP A 139 18.32 -5.88 5.89
C ASP A 139 18.70 -6.07 4.39
N PRO A 140 19.83 -6.73 4.11
CA PRO A 140 20.33 -6.95 2.74
C PRO A 140 19.45 -7.89 1.91
#